data_AF-A0A8T4UFJ6-F1
#
_entry.id   AF-A0A8T4UFJ6-F1
#
_cell.length_a   1.000
_cell.length_b   1.000
_cell.length_c   1.000
_cell.angle_alpha   90.00
_cell.angle_beta   90.00
_cell.angle_gamma   90.00
#
_symmetry.space_group_name_H-M   'P 1'
#
loop_
_entity.id
_entity.type
_entity.pdbx_description
1 polymer ?
#
loop_
_entity_poly.entity_id
_entity_poly.type
_entity_poly.pdbx_seq_one_letter_code
_entity_poly.pdbx_strand_id
1 'polypeptide(L)'
;MRALAFLACVLLLLPVVSAETSSAVAIVRFEVLNAPPALLSLAISPDDAAPYHTLSCTGEIRDNEPDGLSLRVSWLRGSELLSNEQAFVPADYGLVAGDEVTCEAFAVDAHGAASSARSASIVLREGRQPAALLHNTLTFLGVSGRGAVAAADAGMIRVTGFVAGGAAGAEGIMLYGLLAALVLVNLALLGRRLARPAR
;
A
#
# COMPACT_ATOMS: atom_id res chain seq x y z
N MET A 1 -15.56 -12.77 -24.13
CA MET A 1 -15.34 -13.17 -25.53
C MET A 1 -15.22 -11.91 -26.36
N ARG A 2 -14.03 -11.33 -26.46
CA ARG A 2 -13.78 -10.08 -27.21
C ARG A 2 -13.35 -10.44 -28.62
N ALA A 3 -14.05 -9.84 -29.59
CA ALA A 3 -13.95 -10.12 -31.00
C ALA A 3 -12.52 -9.93 -31.52
N LEU A 4 -12.00 -10.97 -32.18
CA LEU A 4 -10.88 -10.88 -33.12
C LEU A 4 -11.27 -9.86 -34.20
N ALA A 5 -10.65 -8.68 -34.20
CA ALA A 5 -10.75 -7.76 -35.31
C ALA A 5 -9.86 -8.29 -36.44
N PHE A 6 -10.49 -8.99 -37.38
CA PHE A 6 -9.90 -9.37 -38.65
C PHE A 6 -9.44 -8.10 -39.40
N LEU A 7 -8.14 -8.05 -39.69
CA LEU A 7 -7.50 -7.01 -40.48
C LEU A 7 -8.05 -7.05 -41.91
N ALA A 8 -8.99 -6.17 -42.23
CA ALA A 8 -9.49 -5.99 -43.60
C ALA A 8 -8.48 -5.12 -44.38
N CYS A 9 -7.59 -5.75 -45.13
CA CYS A 9 -6.75 -5.08 -46.12
C CYS A 9 -7.62 -4.69 -47.32
N VAL A 10 -8.02 -3.42 -47.41
CA VAL A 10 -8.71 -2.89 -48.60
C VAL A 10 -7.64 -2.52 -49.64
N LEU A 11 -7.41 -3.44 -50.57
CA LEU A 11 -6.51 -3.27 -51.70
C LEU A 11 -7.23 -2.47 -52.81
N LEU A 12 -7.07 -1.14 -52.82
CA LEU A 12 -7.53 -0.30 -53.95
C LEU A 12 -6.49 -0.34 -55.07
N LEU A 13 -6.63 -1.29 -55.99
CA LEU A 13 -5.88 -1.33 -57.25
C LEU A 13 -6.60 -0.47 -58.30
N LEU A 14 -6.10 0.75 -58.53
CA LEU A 14 -6.38 1.45 -59.77
C LEU A 14 -5.16 1.29 -60.70
N PRO A 15 -5.27 0.62 -61.86
CA PRO A 15 -4.17 0.54 -62.79
C PRO A 15 -4.02 1.89 -63.51
N VAL A 16 -2.87 2.56 -63.33
CA VAL A 16 -2.42 3.58 -64.28
C VAL A 16 -1.81 2.84 -65.47
N VAL A 17 -2.59 2.68 -66.54
CA VAL A 17 -2.03 2.25 -67.83
C VAL A 17 -1.56 3.51 -68.56
N SER A 18 -0.25 3.74 -68.53
CA SER A 18 0.44 4.60 -69.49
C SER A 18 1.22 3.69 -70.42
N ALA A 19 0.76 3.59 -71.67
CA ALA A 19 1.42 2.84 -72.72
C ALA A 19 2.64 3.61 -73.22
N GLU A 20 3.77 3.51 -72.52
CA GLU A 20 5.11 3.64 -73.13
C GLU A 20 6.09 2.73 -72.39
N THR A 21 6.99 2.10 -73.15
CA THR A 21 7.97 1.12 -72.68
C THR A 21 9.02 1.78 -71.79
N SER A 22 8.63 2.08 -70.56
CA SER A 22 9.52 2.31 -69.44
C SER A 22 9.13 1.28 -68.40
N SER A 23 10.09 0.46 -67.97
CA SER A 23 9.86 -0.50 -66.89
C SER A 23 9.38 0.29 -65.68
N ALA A 24 8.07 0.35 -65.46
CA ALA A 24 7.47 1.13 -64.40
C ALA A 24 7.81 0.43 -63.09
N VAL A 25 8.81 0.97 -62.38
CA VAL A 25 9.17 0.49 -61.06
C VAL A 25 8.10 0.96 -60.09
N ALA A 26 7.14 0.09 -59.80
CA ALA A 26 6.22 0.28 -58.68
C ALA A 26 6.98 0.00 -57.38
N ILE A 27 7.15 1.01 -56.53
CA ILE A 27 7.78 0.86 -55.22
C ILE A 27 6.67 0.63 -54.19
N VAL A 28 6.65 -0.54 -53.57
CA VAL A 28 5.81 -0.79 -52.40
C VAL A 28 6.59 -0.37 -51.16
N ARG A 29 6.02 0.51 -50.35
CA ARG A 29 6.59 0.91 -49.06
C ARG A 29 5.87 0.16 -47.95
N PHE A 30 6.64 -0.38 -47.02
CA PHE A 30 6.15 -0.92 -45.77
C PHE A 30 6.71 -0.06 -44.65
N GLU A 31 5.85 0.28 -43.69
CA GLU A 31 6.24 0.96 -42.47
C GLU A 31 6.04 -0.03 -41.32
N VAL A 32 7.06 -0.18 -40.47
CA VAL A 32 6.99 -0.99 -39.26
C VAL A 32 6.86 -0.02 -38.09
N LEU A 33 5.77 -0.13 -37.35
CA LEU A 33 5.50 0.68 -36.17
C LEU A 33 5.86 -0.10 -34.90
N ASN A 34 6.39 0.60 -33.90
CA ASN A 34 6.65 0.03 -32.59
C ASN A 34 5.34 -0.34 -31.88
N ALA A 35 5.31 -1.49 -31.19
CA ALA A 35 4.16 -1.93 -30.41
C ALA A 35 4.37 -1.60 -28.93
N PRO A 36 3.31 -1.27 -28.16
CA PRO A 36 3.45 -1.05 -26.72
C PRO A 36 3.69 -2.37 -25.97
N PRO A 37 4.28 -2.31 -24.76
CA PRO A 37 4.44 -3.47 -23.90
C PRO A 37 3.10 -4.13 -23.54
N ALA A 38 3.09 -5.44 -23.36
CA ALA A 38 1.93 -6.21 -22.89
C ALA A 38 2.01 -6.47 -21.38
N LEU A 39 0.97 -6.07 -20.64
CA LEU A 39 0.75 -6.45 -19.24
C LEU A 39 -0.02 -7.78 -19.20
N LEU A 40 0.64 -8.85 -18.74
CA LEU A 40 0.10 -10.22 -18.70
C LEU A 40 -0.67 -10.49 -17.40
N SER A 41 -0.18 -9.96 -16.28
CA SER A 41 -0.82 -10.10 -14.97
C SER A 41 -0.54 -8.87 -14.09
N LEU A 42 -1.43 -8.63 -13.13
CA LEU A 42 -1.27 -7.60 -12.10
C LEU A 42 -2.03 -8.03 -10.84
N ALA A 43 -1.33 -8.13 -9.72
CA ALA A 43 -1.89 -8.62 -8.46
C ALA A 43 -1.41 -7.82 -7.25
N ILE A 44 -2.30 -7.66 -6.28
CA ILE A 44 -2.00 -7.08 -4.97
C ILE A 44 -1.72 -8.21 -3.99
N SER A 45 -0.69 -8.05 -3.16
CA SER A 45 -0.33 -8.98 -2.09
C SER A 45 -0.07 -8.24 -0.78
N PRO A 46 -0.53 -8.76 0.38
CA PRO A 46 -1.31 -10.00 0.53
C PRO A 46 -2.78 -9.85 0.10
N ASP A 47 -3.45 -10.97 -0.20
CA ASP A 47 -4.86 -11.03 -0.59
C ASP A 47 -5.83 -10.86 0.60
N ASP A 48 -5.36 -11.18 1.82
CA ASP A 48 -6.04 -10.88 3.09
C ASP A 48 -5.56 -9.56 3.71
N ALA A 49 -5.39 -8.55 2.88
CA ALA A 49 -4.95 -7.21 3.27
C ALA A 49 -5.76 -6.60 4.42
N ALA A 50 -5.06 -5.93 5.34
CA ALA A 50 -5.63 -5.11 6.39
C ALA A 50 -5.01 -3.70 6.34
N PRO A 51 -5.60 -2.69 6.99
CA PRO A 51 -5.12 -1.30 6.91
C PRO A 51 -3.65 -1.09 7.29
N TYR A 52 -3.11 -1.91 8.20
CA TYR A 52 -1.74 -1.80 8.70
C TYR A 52 -0.75 -2.74 7.99
N HIS A 53 -1.20 -3.51 7.00
CA HIS A 53 -0.31 -4.33 6.19
C HIS A 53 0.40 -3.47 5.14
N THR A 54 1.66 -3.77 4.90
CA THR A 54 2.36 -3.28 3.71
C THR A 54 1.89 -4.10 2.51
N LEU A 55 1.18 -3.45 1.61
CA LEU A 55 0.73 -4.02 0.35
C LEU A 55 1.81 -3.81 -0.72
N SER A 56 1.89 -4.77 -1.63
CA SER A 56 2.74 -4.72 -2.82
C SER A 56 1.89 -5.04 -4.05
N CYS A 57 2.20 -4.38 -5.17
CA CYS A 57 1.50 -4.60 -6.43
C CYS A 57 2.45 -5.10 -7.52
N THR A 58 2.43 -6.38 -7.82
CA THR A 58 3.35 -6.99 -8.79
C THR A 58 2.64 -7.29 -10.09
N GLY A 59 3.32 -7.04 -11.21
CA GLY A 59 2.81 -7.33 -12.54
C GLY A 59 3.86 -7.99 -13.42
N GLU A 60 3.40 -8.83 -14.33
CA GLU A 60 4.23 -9.43 -15.37
C GLU A 60 4.05 -8.65 -16.68
N ILE A 61 5.16 -8.19 -17.25
CA ILE A 61 5.18 -7.44 -18.50
C ILE A 61 6.05 -8.12 -19.53
N ARG A 62 5.66 -8.00 -20.79
CA ARG A 62 6.37 -8.55 -21.94
C ARG A 62 6.43 -7.54 -23.07
N ASP A 63 7.58 -7.45 -23.70
CA ASP A 63 7.80 -6.65 -24.90
C ASP A 63 8.61 -7.47 -25.91
N ASN A 64 8.54 -7.11 -27.20
CA ASN A 64 9.35 -7.74 -28.24
C ASN A 64 10.81 -7.22 -28.19
N GLU A 65 11.00 -6.01 -27.68
CA GLU A 65 12.27 -5.33 -27.48
C GLU A 65 12.42 -4.96 -25.98
N PRO A 66 12.84 -5.89 -25.11
CA PRO A 66 12.79 -5.70 -23.65
C PRO A 66 13.78 -4.68 -23.09
N ASP A 67 14.72 -4.18 -23.88
CA ASP A 67 15.69 -3.18 -23.45
C ASP A 67 15.00 -1.85 -23.12
N GLY A 68 15.21 -1.35 -21.90
CA GLY A 68 14.61 -0.10 -21.44
C GLY A 68 13.14 -0.21 -21.02
N LEU A 69 12.60 -1.43 -20.89
CA LEU A 69 11.27 -1.67 -20.36
C LEU A 69 11.17 -1.27 -18.88
N SER A 70 10.16 -0.48 -18.53
CA SER A 70 9.92 -0.05 -17.15
C SER A 70 8.46 -0.19 -16.73
N LEU A 71 8.24 -0.46 -15.45
CA LEU A 71 6.93 -0.59 -14.82
C LEU A 71 6.82 0.42 -13.66
N ARG A 72 5.72 1.15 -13.62
CA ARG A 72 5.34 1.99 -12.48
C ARG A 72 3.97 1.56 -12.00
N VAL A 73 3.71 1.77 -10.71
CA VAL A 73 2.43 1.44 -10.09
C VAL A 73 1.86 2.65 -9.37
N SER A 74 0.54 2.71 -9.30
CA SER A 74 -0.23 3.71 -8.57
C SER A 74 -1.33 3.01 -7.77
N TRP A 75 -1.49 3.39 -6.52
CA TRP A 75 -2.54 2.90 -5.63
C TRP A 75 -3.71 3.86 -5.62
N LEU A 76 -4.93 3.32 -5.78
CA LEU A 76 -6.15 4.11 -5.88
C LEU A 76 -7.27 3.61 -4.97
N ARG A 77 -8.04 4.56 -4.44
CA ARG A 77 -9.38 4.34 -3.87
C ARG A 77 -10.41 4.83 -4.90
N GLY A 78 -10.99 3.91 -5.67
CA GLY A 78 -11.83 4.27 -6.81
C GLY A 78 -11.04 5.01 -7.90
N SER A 79 -11.22 6.33 -8.02
CA SER A 79 -10.46 7.20 -8.93
C SER A 79 -9.46 8.12 -8.23
N GLU A 80 -9.43 8.12 -6.90
CA GLU A 80 -8.51 8.94 -6.11
C GLU A 80 -7.12 8.28 -6.06
N LEU A 81 -6.09 9.02 -6.44
CA LEU A 81 -4.71 8.58 -6.31
C LEU A 81 -4.25 8.73 -4.86
N LEU A 82 -3.80 7.62 -4.26
CA LEU A 82 -3.25 7.59 -2.91
C LEU A 82 -1.72 7.67 -2.96
N SER A 83 -1.08 6.80 -3.74
CA SER A 83 0.39 6.69 -3.78
C SER A 83 0.90 6.20 -5.14
N ASN A 84 2.17 6.47 -5.44
CA ASN A 84 2.91 5.91 -6.59
C ASN A 84 4.06 5.00 -6.15
N GLU A 85 4.11 4.62 -4.87
CA GLU A 85 5.15 3.76 -4.32
C GLU A 85 4.81 2.28 -4.54
N GLN A 86 5.85 1.46 -4.72
CA GLN A 86 5.70 0.01 -4.90
C GLN A 86 5.15 -0.67 -3.63
N ALA A 87 5.53 -0.17 -2.47
CA ALA A 87 5.04 -0.56 -1.16
C ALA A 87 4.03 0.47 -0.66
N PHE A 88 2.91 0.02 -0.11
CA PHE A 88 1.81 0.90 0.29
C PHE A 88 1.19 0.42 1.60
N VAL A 89 1.05 1.33 2.58
CA VAL A 89 0.38 1.04 3.86
C VAL A 89 -0.94 1.81 3.87
N PRO A 90 -2.11 1.16 3.73
CA PRO A 90 -3.39 1.86 3.60
C PRO A 90 -3.71 2.84 4.73
N ALA A 91 -3.36 2.49 5.98
CA ALA A 91 -3.62 3.32 7.15
C ALA A 91 -2.92 4.68 7.11
N ASP A 92 -1.76 4.79 6.45
CA ASP A 92 -1.03 6.06 6.28
C ASP A 92 -1.81 7.06 5.41
N TYR A 93 -2.78 6.56 4.64
CA TYR A 93 -3.67 7.32 3.78
C TYR A 93 -5.11 7.37 4.34
N GLY A 94 -5.31 6.98 5.59
CA GLY A 94 -6.61 7.01 6.26
C GLY A 94 -7.60 5.96 5.75
N LEU A 95 -7.11 4.86 5.18
CA LEU A 95 -7.95 3.72 4.84
C LEU A 95 -8.21 2.84 6.07
N VAL A 96 -9.42 2.32 6.17
CA VAL A 96 -9.87 1.45 7.26
C VAL A 96 -10.45 0.14 6.72
N ALA A 97 -10.76 -0.81 7.61
CA ALA A 97 -11.41 -2.04 7.22
C ALA A 97 -12.75 -1.75 6.53
N GLY A 98 -13.03 -2.45 5.43
CA GLY A 98 -14.17 -2.23 4.55
C GLY A 98 -13.88 -1.32 3.36
N ASP A 99 -12.78 -0.55 3.37
CA ASP A 99 -12.38 0.24 2.21
C ASP A 99 -11.84 -0.65 1.08
N GLU A 100 -12.03 -0.19 -0.14
CA GLU A 100 -11.54 -0.84 -1.35
C GLU A 100 -10.28 -0.17 -1.88
N VAL A 101 -9.31 -1.00 -2.30
CA VAL A 101 -8.05 -0.58 -2.90
C VAL A 101 -7.86 -1.27 -4.24
N THR A 102 -7.42 -0.49 -5.21
CA THR A 102 -6.99 -0.98 -6.53
C THR A 102 -5.57 -0.51 -6.81
N CYS A 103 -4.86 -1.26 -7.65
CA CYS A 103 -3.56 -0.86 -8.17
C CYS A 103 -3.67 -0.70 -9.69
N GLU A 104 -3.10 0.38 -10.21
CA GLU A 104 -2.92 0.62 -11.64
C GLU A 104 -1.44 0.52 -11.97
N ALA A 105 -1.10 -0.25 -12.99
CA ALA A 105 0.26 -0.35 -13.51
C ALA A 105 0.37 0.36 -14.85
N PHE A 106 1.51 1.02 -15.07
CA PHE A 106 1.85 1.70 -16.30
C PHE A 106 3.21 1.21 -16.78
N ALA A 107 3.23 0.56 -17.94
CA ALA A 107 4.44 0.03 -18.57
C ALA A 107 4.83 0.92 -19.75
N VAL A 108 6.13 1.19 -19.91
CA VAL A 108 6.66 1.98 -21.04
C VAL A 108 7.98 1.39 -21.52
N ASP A 109 8.16 1.32 -22.84
CA ASP A 109 9.38 0.86 -23.49
C ASP A 109 10.40 1.99 -23.77
N ALA A 110 11.55 1.64 -24.34
CA ALA A 110 12.60 2.59 -24.70
C ALA A 110 12.22 3.60 -25.80
N HIS A 111 11.20 3.30 -26.60
CA HIS A 111 10.72 4.14 -27.69
C HIS A 111 9.52 5.01 -27.29
N GLY A 112 9.06 4.88 -26.03
CA GLY A 112 7.97 5.66 -25.45
C GLY A 112 6.57 5.09 -25.70
N ALA A 113 6.43 3.91 -26.31
CA ALA A 113 5.12 3.26 -26.38
C ALA A 113 4.77 2.69 -25.00
N ALA A 114 3.49 2.77 -24.64
CA ALA A 114 3.04 2.50 -23.29
C ALA A 114 1.72 1.74 -23.23
N SER A 115 1.53 1.03 -22.13
CA SER A 115 0.28 0.35 -21.79
C SER A 115 -0.04 0.50 -20.30
N SER A 116 -1.31 0.32 -19.96
CA SER A 116 -1.75 0.34 -18.56
C SER A 116 -2.81 -0.73 -18.29
N ALA A 117 -2.86 -1.17 -17.04
CA ALA A 117 -3.83 -2.14 -16.56
C ALA A 117 -4.15 -1.88 -15.10
N ARG A 118 -5.37 -2.23 -14.68
CA ARG A 118 -5.80 -2.20 -13.28
C ARG A 118 -5.95 -3.60 -12.73
N SER A 119 -5.57 -3.77 -11.47
CA SER A 119 -5.77 -5.00 -10.72
C SER A 119 -7.25 -5.19 -10.40
N ALA A 120 -7.60 -6.37 -9.90
CA ALA A 120 -8.83 -6.52 -9.15
C ALA A 120 -8.81 -5.61 -7.90
N SER A 121 -9.99 -5.15 -7.50
CA SER A 121 -10.18 -4.45 -6.22
C SER A 121 -10.09 -5.44 -5.07
N ILE A 122 -9.40 -5.06 -3.99
CA ILE A 122 -9.39 -5.80 -2.73
C ILE A 122 -10.09 -4.98 -1.66
N VAL A 123 -10.89 -5.65 -0.83
CA VAL A 123 -11.52 -5.03 0.34
C VAL A 123 -10.63 -5.27 1.55
N LEU A 124 -10.23 -4.20 2.23
CA LEU A 124 -9.43 -4.30 3.44
C LEU A 124 -10.23 -4.99 4.54
N ARG A 125 -9.64 -6.03 5.13
CA ARG A 125 -10.23 -6.78 6.23
C ARG A 125 -9.84 -6.16 7.56
N GLU A 126 -10.59 -6.53 8.59
CA GLU A 126 -10.19 -6.23 9.96
C GLU A 126 -8.86 -6.93 10.24
N GLY A 127 -7.83 -6.16 10.57
CA GLY A 127 -6.53 -6.68 10.95
C GLY A 127 -6.14 -6.13 12.30
N ARG A 128 -5.51 -6.96 13.13
CA ARG A 128 -4.90 -6.46 14.35
C ARG A 128 -3.77 -5.50 13.96
N GLN A 129 -3.93 -4.23 14.29
CA GLN A 129 -2.78 -3.34 14.35
C GLN A 129 -1.77 -4.02 15.28
N PRO A 130 -0.51 -4.26 14.86
CA PRO A 130 0.52 -4.64 15.82
C PRO A 130 0.53 -3.52 16.83
N ALA A 131 0.13 -3.81 18.07
CA ALA A 131 -0.01 -2.81 19.12
C ALA A 131 1.26 -1.97 19.07
N ALA A 132 1.12 -0.72 18.59
CA ALA A 132 2.27 0.14 18.45
C ALA A 132 2.93 0.11 19.82
N LEU A 133 4.19 -0.33 19.90
CA LEU A 133 5.03 0.00 21.03
C LEU A 133 5.21 1.51 20.92
N LEU A 134 4.17 2.24 21.33
CA LEU A 134 4.24 3.63 21.69
C LEU A 134 5.24 3.62 22.83
N HIS A 135 6.50 3.86 22.47
CA HIS A 135 7.54 4.25 23.41
C HIS A 135 7.16 5.66 23.88
N ASN A 136 6.07 5.73 24.63
CA ASN A 136 5.70 6.93 25.34
C ASN A 136 6.69 7.03 26.50
N THR A 137 7.46 8.10 26.51
CA THR A 137 8.23 8.48 27.68
C THR A 137 7.23 8.73 28.80
N LEU A 138 7.08 7.76 29.68
CA LEU A 138 6.26 7.90 30.87
C LEU A 138 7.13 8.59 31.91
N THR A 139 6.85 9.88 32.15
CA THR A 139 7.46 10.63 33.24
C THR A 139 6.56 10.51 34.45
N PHE A 140 7.00 9.78 35.47
CA PHE A 140 6.27 9.63 36.73
C PHE A 140 7.13 10.16 37.86
N LEU A 141 6.67 11.22 38.55
CA LEU A 141 7.37 11.83 39.69
C LEU A 141 8.86 12.14 39.40
N GLY A 142 9.19 12.58 38.18
CA GLY A 142 10.55 12.94 37.77
C GLY A 142 11.41 11.79 37.24
N VAL A 143 10.91 10.55 37.22
CA VAL A 143 11.59 9.41 36.60
C VAL A 143 11.06 9.22 35.18
N SER A 144 11.93 9.32 34.18
CA SER A 144 11.64 8.98 32.79
C SER A 144 12.02 7.52 32.51
N GLY A 145 11.06 6.74 31.99
CA GLY A 145 11.31 5.36 31.56
C GLY A 145 10.65 5.03 30.24
N ARG A 146 11.06 3.92 29.62
CA ARG A 146 10.39 3.35 28.45
C ARG A 146 9.31 2.39 28.93
N GLY A 147 8.05 2.69 28.61
CA GLY A 147 6.92 1.82 28.92
C GLY A 147 6.28 1.24 27.67
N ALA A 148 5.85 -0.02 27.75
CA ALA A 148 4.91 -0.60 26.80
C ALA A 148 3.49 -0.36 27.34
N VAL A 149 2.72 0.45 26.62
CA VAL A 149 1.35 0.81 26.98
C VAL A 149 0.41 0.14 26.00
N ALA A 150 -0.41 -0.80 26.49
CA ALA A 150 -1.52 -1.32 25.72
C ALA A 150 -2.78 -0.52 26.06
N ALA A 151 -3.43 0.04 25.04
CA ALA A 151 -4.78 0.55 25.20
C ALA A 151 -5.70 -0.62 25.56
N ALA A 152 -6.36 -0.55 26.71
CA ALA A 152 -7.41 -1.50 27.07
C ALA A 152 -8.77 -0.84 26.78
N ASP A 153 -9.63 -1.60 26.13
CA ASP A 153 -11.04 -1.23 25.94
C ASP A 153 -11.69 -0.92 27.30
N ALA A 154 -12.59 0.08 27.33
CA ALA A 154 -13.20 0.69 28.52
C ALA A 154 -12.42 1.82 29.25
N GLY A 155 -11.62 2.61 28.52
CA GLY A 155 -11.03 3.86 29.07
C GLY A 155 -9.95 3.63 30.13
N MET A 156 -9.34 2.45 30.12
CA MET A 156 -8.23 2.08 31.01
C MET A 156 -6.94 2.00 30.21
N ILE A 157 -5.86 2.50 30.80
CA ILE A 157 -4.50 2.34 30.27
C ILE A 157 -3.87 1.14 30.97
N ARG A 158 -3.53 0.08 30.23
CA ARG A 158 -2.84 -1.09 30.78
C ARG A 158 -1.34 -0.98 30.48
N VAL A 159 -0.55 -0.72 31.51
CA VAL A 159 0.92 -0.75 31.41
C VAL A 159 1.38 -2.21 31.55
N THR A 160 1.90 -2.78 30.48
CA THR A 160 2.33 -4.19 30.43
C THR A 160 3.84 -4.35 30.67
N GLY A 161 4.60 -3.26 30.65
CA GLY A 161 6.00 -3.23 31.04
C GLY A 161 6.51 -1.80 31.20
N PHE A 162 7.43 -1.59 32.15
CA PHE A 162 8.11 -0.31 32.37
C PHE A 162 9.58 -0.59 32.72
N VAL A 163 10.50 -0.05 31.92
CA VAL A 163 11.95 -0.06 32.22
C VAL A 163 12.33 1.36 32.62
N ALA A 164 12.61 1.56 33.91
CA ALA A 164 13.17 2.82 34.40
C ALA A 164 14.58 2.99 33.81
N GLY A 165 14.86 4.15 33.19
CA GLY A 165 16.23 4.53 32.91
C GLY A 165 16.95 4.68 34.24
N GLY A 166 18.09 4.00 34.41
CA GLY A 166 18.83 4.00 35.67
C GLY A 166 19.16 5.42 36.11
N ALA A 167 18.54 5.87 37.20
CA ALA A 167 19.11 6.97 37.97
C ALA A 167 20.36 6.40 38.66
N ALA A 168 21.52 6.93 38.30
CA ALA A 168 22.75 6.65 39.04
C ALA A 168 22.52 7.00 40.52
N GLY A 169 22.48 5.97 41.37
CA GLY A 169 22.46 6.10 42.82
C GLY A 169 21.06 6.16 43.47
N ALA A 170 20.44 5.00 43.69
CA ALA A 170 19.63 4.67 44.89
C ALA A 170 18.88 3.34 44.67
N GLU A 171 19.55 2.21 44.86
CA GLU A 171 18.99 0.87 44.58
C GLU A 171 17.82 0.47 45.51
N GLY A 172 17.51 1.24 46.56
CA GLY A 172 16.48 0.88 47.55
C GLY A 172 15.11 1.58 47.44
N ILE A 173 15.01 2.71 46.74
CA ILE A 173 13.78 3.53 46.74
C ILE A 173 12.82 3.15 45.58
N MET A 174 13.35 2.45 44.56
CA MET A 174 12.66 2.20 43.29
C MET A 174 11.53 1.17 43.37
N LEU A 175 11.63 0.15 44.23
CA LEU A 175 10.61 -0.90 44.32
C LEU A 175 9.42 -0.49 45.20
N TYR A 176 9.69 0.19 46.31
CA TYR A 176 8.66 0.67 47.24
C TYR A 176 7.84 1.83 46.65
N GLY A 177 8.47 2.73 45.88
CA GLY A 177 7.76 3.79 45.16
C GLY A 177 6.81 3.24 44.10
N LEU A 178 7.23 2.20 43.36
CA LEU A 178 6.40 1.53 42.35
C LEU A 178 5.20 0.80 42.99
N LEU A 179 5.44 0.05 44.07
CA LEU A 179 4.37 -0.62 44.82
C LEU A 179 3.39 0.38 45.44
N ALA A 180 3.88 1.47 46.04
CA ALA A 180 3.04 2.52 46.61
C ALA A 180 2.20 3.22 45.53
N ALA A 181 2.77 3.49 44.35
CA ALA A 181 2.06 4.09 43.24
C ALA A 181 0.96 3.16 42.67
N LEU A 182 1.25 1.87 42.52
CA LEU A 182 0.25 0.87 42.11
C LEU A 182 -0.91 0.76 43.11
N VAL A 183 -0.62 0.83 44.40
CA VAL A 183 -1.63 0.83 45.47
C VAL A 183 -2.48 2.10 45.41
N LEU A 184 -1.86 3.28 45.26
CA LEU A 184 -2.59 4.55 45.19
C LEU A 184 -3.49 4.67 43.96
N VAL A 185 -3.04 4.19 42.79
CA VAL A 185 -3.86 4.14 41.57
C VAL A 185 -5.04 3.19 41.76
N ASN A 186 -4.83 2.00 42.34
CA ASN A 186 -5.91 1.08 42.64
C ASN A 186 -6.94 1.66 43.63
N LEU A 187 -6.48 2.34 44.69
CA LEU A 187 -7.35 2.97 45.68
C LEU A 187 -8.17 4.14 45.09
N ALA A 188 -7.55 4.99 44.27
CA ALA A 188 -8.25 6.09 43.60
C ALA A 188 -9.32 5.59 42.61
N LEU A 189 -9.07 4.47 41.94
CA LEU A 189 -10.03 3.81 41.05
C LEU A 189 -11.17 3.15 41.83
N LEU A 190 -10.87 2.54 42.99
CA LEU A 190 -11.89 1.97 43.88
C LEU A 190 -12.83 3.06 44.43
N GLY A 191 -12.26 4.20 44.87
CA GLY A 191 -13.03 5.34 45.35
C GLY A 191 -13.98 5.92 44.30
N ARG A 192 -13.56 5.96 43.03
CA ARG A 192 -14.42 6.40 41.91
C ARG A 192 -15.53 5.41 41.55
N ARG A 193 -15.35 4.11 41.82
CA ARG A 193 -16.39 3.09 41.65
C ARG A 193 -17.42 3.12 42.78
N LEU A 194 -16.98 3.33 44.01
CA LEU A 194 -17.84 3.44 45.19
C LEU A 194 -18.63 4.77 45.23
N ALA A 195 -18.10 5.84 44.63
CA ALA A 195 -18.76 7.13 44.53
C ALA A 195 -19.80 7.23 43.41
N ARG A 196 -20.01 6.19 42.60
CA ARG A 196 -21.15 6.16 41.66
C ARG A 196 -22.41 5.74 42.42
N PRO A 197 -23.45 6.59 42.52
CA PRO A 197 -24.71 6.17 43.10
C PRO A 197 -25.29 5.02 42.26
N ALA A 198 -25.72 3.96 42.93
CA ALA A 198 -26.42 2.86 42.29
C ALA A 198 -27.63 3.41 41.54
N ARG A 199 -27.64 3.26 40.22
CA ARG A 199 -28.82 3.39 39.38
C ARG A 199 -29.22 2.00 38.93
#